data_AF-A0A7V9KGL5-F1
#
_entry.id   AF-A0A7V9KGL5-F1
#
_cell.length_a   1.000
_cell.length_b   1.000
_cell.length_c   1.000
_cell.angle_alpha   90.00
_cell.angle_beta   90.00
_cell.angle_gamma   90.00
#
_symmetry.space_group_name_H-M   'P 1'
#
loop_
_entity.id
_entity.type
_entity.pdbx_description
1 polymer ?
#
loop_
_entity_poly.entity_id
_entity_poly.type
_entity_poly.pdbx_seq_one_letter_code
_entity_poly.pdbx_strand_id
1 'polypeptide(L)'
;MVSTMTESDAAPTPATMATRVLKDARRAFGDEVHPSDLERYATEAVTALWRDSIKVTSFVPVLAMRQIREMLEDRPGPAGLPVP
;
A
#
# COMPACT_ATOMS: atom_id res chain seq x y z
N MET A 1 -10.44 32.83 -19.43
CA MET A 1 -9.89 31.67 -20.18
C MET A 1 -9.81 30.53 -19.18
N VAL A 2 -10.66 29.51 -19.36
CA VAL A 2 -10.66 28.30 -18.52
C VAL A 2 -9.54 27.41 -19.02
N SER A 3 -8.46 27.28 -18.24
CA SER A 3 -7.45 26.26 -18.49
C SER A 3 -7.96 24.95 -17.91
N THR A 4 -8.59 24.12 -18.74
CA THR A 4 -8.80 22.70 -18.45
C THR A 4 -7.43 22.04 -18.43
N MET A 5 -6.82 21.96 -17.24
CA MET A 5 -5.65 21.12 -17.04
C MET A 5 -6.07 19.68 -17.30
N THR A 6 -5.46 19.11 -18.32
CA THR A 6 -5.53 17.73 -18.76
C THR A 6 -5.37 16.80 -17.57
N GLU A 7 -6.47 16.18 -17.17
CA GLU A 7 -6.47 15.01 -16.31
C GLU A 7 -5.58 13.97 -17.00
N SER A 8 -4.43 13.68 -16.39
CA SER A 8 -3.51 12.67 -16.91
C SER A 8 -4.21 11.32 -16.80
N ASP A 9 -4.86 10.90 -17.88
CA ASP A 9 -5.43 9.57 -18.12
C ASP A 9 -4.31 8.53 -18.33
N ALA A 10 -3.31 8.56 -17.46
CA ALA A 10 -2.28 7.54 -17.41
C ALA A 10 -2.86 6.37 -16.62
N ALA A 11 -2.97 5.21 -17.26
CA ALA A 11 -3.35 3.97 -16.60
C ALA A 11 -2.51 3.80 -15.30
N PRO A 12 -3.15 3.45 -14.17
CA PRO A 12 -2.44 3.33 -12.90
C PRO A 12 -1.30 2.31 -13.05
N THR A 13 -0.11 2.67 -12.58
CA THR A 13 1.07 1.82 -12.59
C THR A 13 1.30 1.27 -11.18
N PRO A 14 2.07 0.17 -11.02
CA PRO A 14 2.44 -0.31 -9.70
C PRO A 14 3.07 0.76 -8.82
N ALA A 15 3.92 1.62 -9.38
CA ALA A 15 4.59 2.69 -8.66
C ALA A 15 3.64 3.79 -8.17
N THR A 16 2.69 4.23 -9.01
CA THR A 16 1.69 5.22 -8.60
C THR A 16 0.71 4.63 -7.58
N MET A 17 0.41 3.34 -7.69
CA MET A 17 -0.42 2.63 -6.72
C MET A 17 0.31 2.45 -5.37
N ALA A 18 1.58 2.06 -5.37
CA ALA A 18 2.40 1.94 -4.16
C ALA A 18 2.51 3.28 -3.42
N THR A 19 2.67 4.39 -4.14
CA THR A 19 2.67 5.74 -3.54
C THR A 19 1.33 6.06 -2.84
N ARG A 20 0.20 5.70 -3.46
CA ARG A 20 -1.13 5.89 -2.87
C ARG A 20 -1.29 5.04 -1.60
N VAL A 21 -0.97 3.75 -1.69
CA VAL A 21 -1.02 2.82 -0.56
C VAL A 21 -0.09 3.27 0.56
N LEU A 22 1.12 3.74 0.27
CA LEU A 22 2.05 4.24 1.26
C LEU A 22 1.49 5.46 2.02
N LYS A 23 0.81 6.38 1.31
CA LYS A 23 0.16 7.52 1.95
C LYS A 23 -0.93 7.07 2.92
N ASP A 24 -1.72 6.08 2.54
CA ASP A 24 -2.79 5.52 3.39
C ASP A 24 -2.21 4.73 4.56
N ALA A 25 -1.16 3.93 4.33
CA ALA A 25 -0.44 3.18 5.35
C ALA A 25 0.21 4.10 6.39
N ARG A 26 0.83 5.20 5.97
CA ARG A 26 1.38 6.22 6.88
C ARG A 26 0.30 6.87 7.75
N ARG A 27 -0.90 7.08 7.20
CA ARG A 27 -2.04 7.63 7.97
C ARG A 27 -2.60 6.63 8.98
N ALA A 28 -2.59 5.34 8.65
CA ALA A 28 -3.18 4.29 9.46
C ALA A 28 -2.22 3.72 10.52
N PHE A 29 -0.93 3.59 10.19
CA PHE A 29 0.06 2.83 10.97
C PHE A 29 1.34 3.63 11.26
N GLY A 30 1.42 4.89 10.85
CA GLY A 30 2.65 5.71 10.93
C GLY A 30 3.15 5.97 12.36
N ASP A 31 2.27 5.87 13.35
CA ASP A 31 2.62 6.06 14.76
C ASP A 31 3.28 4.82 15.38
N GLU A 32 3.06 3.64 14.80
CA GLU A 32 3.48 2.34 15.35
C GLU A 32 4.61 1.68 14.55
N VAL A 33 4.78 2.09 13.29
CA VAL A 33 5.65 1.41 12.33
C VAL A 33 6.65 2.40 11.73
N HIS A 34 7.91 1.99 11.62
CA HIS A 34 8.94 2.82 11.04
C HIS A 34 8.63 3.15 9.56
N PRO A 35 8.83 4.40 9.09
CA PRO A 35 8.45 4.80 7.74
C PRO A 35 9.08 3.96 6.62
N SER A 36 10.29 3.45 6.81
CA SER A 36 10.97 2.57 5.84
C SER A 36 10.33 1.18 5.73
N ASP A 37 9.81 0.65 6.83
CA ASP A 37 9.10 -0.63 6.82
C ASP A 37 7.75 -0.48 6.10
N LEU A 38 7.03 0.62 6.34
CA LEU A 38 5.78 0.92 5.62
C LEU A 38 6.01 1.08 4.10
N GLU A 39 7.11 1.71 3.69
CA GLU A 39 7.47 1.83 2.28
C GLU A 39 7.77 0.47 1.63
N ARG A 40 8.50 -0.39 2.34
CA ARG A 40 8.73 -1.78 1.92
C ARG A 40 7.40 -2.54 1.79
N TYR A 41 6.56 -2.54 2.83
CA TYR A 41 5.29 -3.30 2.82
C TYR A 41 4.31 -2.80 1.76
N ALA A 42 4.22 -1.49 1.54
CA ALA A 42 3.39 -0.93 0.48
C ALA A 42 3.85 -1.39 -0.91
N THR A 43 5.16 -1.42 -1.14
CA THR A 43 5.74 -1.86 -2.42
C THR A 43 5.54 -3.37 -2.63
N GLU A 44 5.77 -4.18 -1.60
CA GLU A 44 5.60 -5.64 -1.64
C GLU A 44 4.14 -6.03 -1.88
N ALA A 45 3.21 -5.47 -1.12
CA ALA A 45 1.78 -5.76 -1.24
C ALA A 45 1.23 -5.38 -2.62
N VAL A 46 1.57 -4.18 -3.12
CA VAL A 46 1.14 -3.76 -4.46
C VAL A 46 1.76 -4.65 -5.54
N THR A 47 3.04 -5.00 -5.44
CA THR A 47 3.71 -5.85 -6.44
C THR A 47 3.11 -7.25 -6.48
N ALA A 48 2.80 -7.84 -5.31
CA ALA A 48 2.15 -9.14 -5.22
C ALA A 48 0.78 -9.13 -5.91
N LEU A 49 -0.07 -8.18 -5.56
CA LEU A 49 -1.41 -8.01 -6.13
C LEU A 49 -1.39 -7.70 -7.63
N TRP A 50 -0.36 -6.99 -8.10
CA TRP A 50 -0.21 -6.67 -9.53
C TRP A 50 0.21 -7.88 -10.36
N ARG A 51 0.97 -8.81 -9.79
CA ARG A 51 1.40 -10.05 -10.44
C ARG A 51 0.28 -11.09 -10.52
N ASP A 52 -0.65 -11.09 -9.58
CA ASP A 52 -1.77 -12.03 -9.51
C ASP A 52 -2.86 -11.81 -10.59
N SER A 53 -2.58 -11.03 -11.64
CA SER A 53 -3.50 -10.76 -12.76
C SER A 53 -4.87 -10.18 -12.33
N ILE A 54 -4.88 -9.38 -11.27
CA ILE A 54 -6.07 -8.64 -10.83
C ILE A 54 -6.50 -7.69 -11.94
N LYS A 55 -7.64 -8.01 -12.58
CA LYS A 55 -8.19 -7.24 -13.71
C LYS A 55 -8.73 -5.87 -13.30
N VAL A 56 -8.93 -5.63 -12.00
CA VAL A 56 -9.59 -4.44 -11.47
C VAL A 56 -8.66 -3.74 -10.47
N THR A 57 -7.90 -2.78 -10.98
CA THR A 57 -6.88 -2.03 -10.22
C THR A 57 -7.48 -1.14 -9.12
N SER A 58 -8.78 -0.83 -9.17
CA SER A 58 -9.46 -0.01 -8.15
C SER A 58 -9.55 -0.69 -6.78
N PHE A 59 -9.46 -2.03 -6.71
CA PHE A 59 -9.44 -2.77 -5.44
C PHE A 59 -8.03 -2.94 -4.86
N VAL A 60 -6.98 -2.69 -5.64
CA VAL A 60 -5.59 -2.89 -5.21
C VAL A 60 -5.26 -2.11 -3.92
N PRO A 61 -5.69 -0.84 -3.73
CA PRO A 61 -5.42 -0.14 -2.46
C PRO A 61 -6.00 -0.85 -1.24
N VAL A 62 -7.24 -1.32 -1.33
CA VAL A 62 -7.94 -1.97 -0.21
C VAL A 62 -7.29 -3.30 0.13
N LEU A 63 -6.99 -4.10 -0.89
CA LEU A 63 -6.31 -5.38 -0.71
C LEU A 63 -4.89 -5.20 -0.19
N ALA A 64 -4.15 -4.19 -0.68
CA ALA A 64 -2.80 -3.90 -0.23
C ALA A 64 -2.79 -3.46 1.25
N MET A 65 -3.71 -2.58 1.65
CA MET A 65 -3.84 -2.17 3.05
C MET A 65 -4.18 -3.33 3.99
N ARG A 66 -5.02 -4.27 3.54
CA ARG A 66 -5.29 -5.51 4.28
C ARG A 66 -4.03 -6.36 4.43
N GLN A 67 -3.29 -6.56 3.34
CA GLN A 67 -2.05 -7.36 3.38
C GLN A 67 -0.98 -6.71 4.26
N ILE A 68 -0.85 -5.38 4.24
CA ILE A 68 0.06 -4.65 5.14
C ILE A 68 -0.33 -4.88 6.59
N ARG A 69 -1.62 -4.84 6.93
CA ARG A 69 -2.10 -5.15 8.29
C ARG A 69 -1.70 -6.56 8.70
N GLU A 70 -1.95 -7.56 7.85
CA GLU A 70 -1.56 -8.97 8.12
C GLU A 70 -0.05 -9.10 8.34
N MET A 71 0.78 -8.42 7.53
CA MET A 71 2.25 -8.37 7.72
C MET A 71 2.68 -7.73 9.05
N LEU A 72 1.91 -6.77 9.56
CA LEU A 72 2.19 -6.11 10.84
C LEU A 72 1.75 -6.98 12.03
N GLU A 73 0.65 -7.71 11.90
CA GLU A 73 0.13 -8.65 12.91
C GLU A 73 1.04 -9.88 13.04
N ASP A 74 1.56 -10.40 11.93
CA ASP A 74 2.50 -11.53 11.88
C ASP A 74 3.95 -11.12 12.24
N ARG A 75 4.21 -9.83 12.48
CA ARG A 75 5.53 -9.39 12.92
C ARG A 75 5.80 -9.99 14.30
N PRO A 76 6.93 -10.71 14.50
CA PRO A 76 7.34 -11.07 15.83
C PRO A 76 7.51 -9.78 16.64
N GLY A 77 6.71 -9.61 17.70
CA GLY A 77 6.97 -8.59 18.71
C GLY A 77 8.39 -8.75 19.26
N PRO A 78 8.88 -7.87 20.16
CA PRO A 78 10.22 -7.98 20.74
C PRO A 78 10.52 -9.33 21.43
N ALA A 79 9.52 -10.20 21.58
CA ALA A 79 9.61 -11.56 22.12
C ALA A 79 9.10 -12.68 21.17
N GLY A 80 8.88 -12.42 19.88
CA GLY A 80 8.38 -13.47 18.96
C GLY A 80 6.90 -13.83 19.15
N LEU A 81 6.13 -12.96 19.81
CA LEU A 81 4.69 -13.12 20.00
C LEU A 81 3.94 -12.25 18.99
N PRO A 82 2.84 -12.75 18.39
CA PRO A 82 1.97 -11.94 17.55
C PRO A 82 1.36 -10.80 18.38
N VAL A 83 1.24 -9.63 17.77
CA VAL A 83 0.62 -8.44 18.39
C VAL A 83 -0.90 -8.61 18.33
N PRO A 84 -1.65 -8.39 19.43
CA PRO A 84 -3.11 -8.63 19.49
C PRO A 84 -3.93 -7.67 18.64
#